data_AF-A0A853GLM7-F1
#
_entry.id   AF-A0A853GLM7-F1
#
_cell.length_a   1.000
_cell.length_b   1.000
_cell.length_c   1.000
_cell.angle_alpha   90.00
_cell.angle_beta   90.00
_cell.angle_gamma   90.00
#
_symmetry.space_group_name_H-M   'P 1'
#
loop_
_entity.id
_entity.type
_entity.pdbx_description
1 polymer ?
#
loop_
_entity_poly.entity_id
_entity_poly.type
_entity_poly.pdbx_seq_one_letter_code
_entity_poly.pdbx_strand_id
1 'polypeptide(L)'
;MEKQVFHLVSPIVRRNAAHAIANVPDGYRCEIRPKTRTLAQNDLLWSVLTDISKQVDFVVNGELVKVSPEEVKDILTAGLKRETRMAMGIDGGMVILGQRTSKMTVRQLSELVELAHAFGSQKGVQWSPTSLGRDA
;
A
#
# COMPACT_ATOMS: atom_id res chain seq x y z
N MET A 1 5.90 -1.85 -18.47
CA MET A 1 6.44 -0.67 -17.74
C MET A 1 5.98 -0.76 -16.30
N GLU A 2 6.84 -0.34 -15.35
CA GLU A 2 6.42 -0.12 -13.96
C GLU A 2 5.47 1.08 -13.84
N LYS A 3 4.68 1.10 -12.77
CA LYS A 3 3.67 2.14 -12.51
C LYS A 3 4.32 3.53 -12.38
N GLN A 4 3.90 4.48 -13.22
CA GLN A 4 4.32 5.89 -13.13
C GLN A 4 3.18 6.75 -12.58
N VAL A 5 3.49 7.64 -11.62
CA VAL A 5 2.52 8.57 -11.01
C VAL A 5 3.09 9.99 -11.07
N PHE A 6 2.28 10.95 -11.50
CA PHE A 6 2.68 12.36 -11.62
C PHE A 6 1.79 13.25 -10.74
N HIS A 7 2.40 13.91 -9.75
CA HIS A 7 1.72 14.97 -8.99
C HIS A 7 1.87 16.30 -9.73
N LEU A 8 0.78 16.82 -10.31
CA LEU A 8 0.80 17.98 -11.21
C LEU A 8 1.01 19.33 -10.49
N VAL A 9 2.10 19.46 -9.74
CA VAL A 9 2.44 20.59 -8.86
C VAL A 9 3.21 21.72 -9.56
N SER A 10 3.78 21.45 -10.74
CA SER A 10 4.56 22.44 -11.48
C SER A 10 4.47 22.24 -13.00
N PRO A 11 4.81 23.25 -13.81
CA PRO A 11 4.80 23.14 -15.27
C PRO A 11 5.71 22.03 -15.81
N ILE A 12 6.85 21.78 -15.15
CA ILE A 12 7.79 20.74 -15.59
C ILE A 12 7.21 19.34 -15.38
N VAL A 13 6.50 19.08 -14.29
CA VAL A 13 5.85 17.78 -14.05
C VAL A 13 4.73 17.54 -15.06
N ARG A 14 3.97 18.59 -15.43
CA ARG A 14 2.95 18.50 -16.49
C ARG A 14 3.55 18.11 -17.84
N ARG A 15 4.71 18.69 -18.18
CA ARG A 15 5.44 18.34 -19.42
C ARG A 15 5.90 16.89 -19.41
N ASN A 16 6.43 16.41 -18.28
CA ASN A 16 6.85 15.02 -18.13
C ASN A 16 5.67 14.04 -18.25
N ALA A 17 4.53 14.36 -17.62
CA ALA A 17 3.31 13.57 -17.74
C ALA A 17 2.81 13.51 -19.19
N ALA A 18 2.80 14.64 -19.90
CA ALA A 18 2.44 14.70 -21.32
C ALA A 18 3.37 13.82 -22.19
N HIS A 19 4.68 13.88 -21.93
CA HIS A 19 5.65 13.04 -22.63
C HIS A 19 5.42 11.54 -22.36
N ALA A 20 5.11 11.15 -21.12
CA ALA A 20 4.81 9.76 -20.79
C ALA A 20 3.55 9.25 -21.50
N ILE A 21 2.49 10.07 -21.56
CA ILE A 21 1.25 9.75 -22.29
C ILE A 21 1.52 9.61 -23.79
N ALA A 22 2.37 10.45 -24.38
CA ALA A 22 2.67 10.40 -25.81
C ALA A 22 3.44 9.13 -26.25
N ASN A 23 4.14 8.47 -25.32
CA ASN A 23 5.02 7.33 -25.62
C ASN A 23 4.50 5.99 -25.06
N VAL A 24 3.31 5.96 -24.48
CA VAL A 24 2.74 4.74 -23.90
C VAL A 24 2.19 3.82 -25.01
N PRO A 25 2.35 2.48 -24.92
CA PRO A 25 1.75 1.56 -25.88
C PRO A 25 0.22 1.61 -25.89
N ASP A 26 -0.38 1.14 -26.97
CA ASP A 26 -1.84 0.97 -27.08
C ASP A 26 -2.40 0.06 -25.97
N GLY A 27 -3.63 0.35 -25.53
CA GLY A 27 -4.32 -0.39 -24.48
C GLY A 27 -4.13 0.15 -23.05
N TYR A 28 -3.33 1.20 -22.86
CA TYR A 28 -3.17 1.88 -21.57
C TYR A 28 -4.28 2.92 -21.32
N ARG A 29 -4.62 3.14 -20.04
CA ARG A 29 -5.66 4.10 -19.61
C ARG A 29 -5.03 5.29 -18.87
N CYS A 30 -5.36 6.51 -19.30
CA CYS A 30 -5.02 7.74 -18.58
C CYS A 30 -6.19 8.21 -17.72
N GLU A 31 -5.91 8.68 -16.50
CA GLU A 31 -6.91 9.23 -15.59
C GLU A 31 -6.38 10.46 -14.87
N ILE A 32 -7.08 11.58 -15.00
CA ILE A 32 -6.80 12.82 -14.27
C ILE A 32 -7.86 12.99 -13.19
N ARG A 33 -7.43 13.04 -11.92
CA ARG A 33 -8.30 13.26 -10.77
C ARG A 33 -7.69 14.28 -9.81
N PRO A 34 -8.50 15.06 -9.08
CA PRO A 34 -8.00 15.90 -8.00
C PRO A 34 -7.19 15.08 -6.98
N LYS A 35 -6.14 15.66 -6.39
CA LYS A 35 -5.47 15.04 -5.24
C LYS A 35 -6.47 14.96 -4.10
N THR A 36 -7.05 13.79 -3.87
CA THR A 36 -7.86 13.56 -2.69
C THR A 36 -6.94 13.35 -1.50
N ARG A 37 -7.35 13.80 -0.31
CA ARG A 37 -6.61 13.54 0.94
C ARG A 37 -6.43 12.02 1.19
N THR A 38 -7.33 11.21 0.63
CA THR A 38 -7.23 9.75 0.58
C THR A 38 -6.11 9.25 -0.32
N LEU A 39 -5.72 9.96 -1.39
CA LEU A 39 -4.61 9.56 -2.24
C LEU A 39 -3.29 9.73 -1.50
N ALA A 40 -3.07 10.87 -0.85
CA ALA A 40 -1.89 11.13 -0.01
C ALA A 40 -1.76 10.11 1.13
N GLN A 41 -2.87 9.80 1.82
CA GLN A 41 -2.86 8.76 2.85
C GLN A 41 -2.63 7.35 2.28
N ASN A 42 -3.15 7.06 1.09
CA ASN A 42 -2.91 5.78 0.44
C ASN A 42 -1.46 5.66 -0.01
N ASP A 43 -0.88 6.72 -0.58
CA ASP A 43 0.53 6.79 -0.99
C ASP A 43 1.44 6.64 0.24
N LEU A 44 1.12 7.32 1.35
CA LEU A 44 1.78 7.13 2.65
C LEU A 44 1.71 5.67 3.11
N LEU A 45 0.51 5.08 3.13
CA LEU A 45 0.33 3.69 3.54
C LEU A 45 1.20 2.75 2.68
N TRP A 46 1.14 2.87 1.36
CA TRP A 46 1.93 2.02 0.45
C TRP A 46 3.42 2.23 0.60
N SER A 47 3.86 3.46 0.86
CA SER A 47 5.27 3.76 1.17
C SER A 47 5.71 3.01 2.43
N VAL A 48 4.94 3.11 3.52
CA VAL A 48 5.22 2.44 4.80
C VAL A 48 5.25 0.92 4.63
N LEU A 49 4.27 0.35 3.92
CA LEU A 49 4.21 -1.09 3.64
C LEU A 49 5.41 -1.56 2.81
N THR A 50 5.84 -0.75 1.85
CA THR A 50 7.00 -1.05 1.00
C THR A 50 8.29 -1.03 1.81
N ASP A 51 8.46 -0.06 2.71
CA ASP A 51 9.64 0.01 3.58
C ASP A 51 9.71 -1.21 4.50
N ILE A 52 8.57 -1.64 5.07
CA ILE A 52 8.49 -2.86 5.89
C ILE A 52 8.79 -4.10 5.05
N SER A 53 8.14 -4.25 3.90
CA SER A 53 8.29 -5.39 2.99
C SER A 53 9.74 -5.64 2.59
N LYS A 54 10.52 -4.56 2.38
CA LYS A 54 11.94 -4.66 2.01
C LYS A 54 12.85 -5.02 3.19
N GLN A 55 12.45 -4.72 4.43
CA GLN A 55 13.33 -4.72 5.59
C GLN A 55 13.02 -5.80 6.61
N VAL A 56 11.79 -6.31 6.67
CA VAL A 56 11.33 -7.23 7.72
C VAL A 56 11.06 -8.61 7.13
N ASP A 57 11.60 -9.67 7.75
CA ASP A 57 11.24 -11.05 7.44
C ASP A 57 10.02 -11.47 8.25
N PHE A 58 9.11 -12.19 7.60
CA PHE A 58 7.88 -12.72 8.17
C PHE A 58 7.89 -14.23 8.10
N VAL A 59 7.23 -14.89 9.07
CA VAL A 59 7.04 -16.33 9.03
C VAL A 59 5.88 -16.65 8.10
N VAL A 60 6.16 -17.26 6.96
CA VAL A 60 5.17 -17.76 6.00
C VAL A 60 5.38 -19.25 5.86
N ASN A 61 4.34 -20.05 6.16
CA ASN A 61 4.40 -21.51 6.13
C ASN A 61 5.57 -22.13 6.93
N GLY A 62 5.99 -21.46 8.01
CA GLY A 62 7.08 -21.92 8.89
C GLY A 62 8.47 -21.40 8.51
N GLU A 63 8.62 -20.69 7.40
CA GLU A 63 9.90 -20.14 6.94
C GLU A 63 9.94 -18.62 7.06
N LEU A 64 11.12 -18.07 7.36
CA LEU A 64 11.35 -16.62 7.37
C LEU A 64 11.61 -16.11 5.96
N VAL A 65 10.70 -15.31 5.43
CA VAL A 65 10.77 -14.76 4.08
C VAL A 65 10.38 -13.27 4.05
N LYS A 66 10.92 -12.53 3.08
CA LYS A 66 10.36 -11.23 2.69
C LYS A 66 9.02 -11.46 2.00
N VAL A 67 8.03 -10.65 2.35
CA VAL A 67 6.70 -10.69 1.73
C VAL A 67 6.44 -9.39 0.98
N SER A 68 5.56 -9.43 -0.01
CA SER A 68 5.17 -8.26 -0.79
C SER A 68 4.48 -7.19 0.09
N PRO A 69 4.47 -5.90 -0.31
CA PRO A 69 3.74 -4.86 0.42
C PRO A 69 2.25 -5.17 0.58
N GLU A 70 1.65 -5.85 -0.39
CA GLU A 70 0.29 -6.38 -0.36
C GLU A 70 0.09 -7.37 0.80
N GLU A 71 1.01 -8.31 0.96
CA GLU A 71 0.99 -9.31 2.04
C GLU A 71 1.26 -8.67 3.41
N VAL A 72 2.17 -7.69 3.50
CA VAL A 72 2.37 -6.90 4.74
C VAL A 72 1.06 -6.25 5.17
N LYS A 73 0.30 -5.68 4.23
CA LYS A 73 -1.00 -5.07 4.51
C LYS A 73 -2.01 -6.09 5.02
N ASP A 74 -2.05 -7.28 4.44
CA ASP A 74 -2.95 -8.34 4.88
C ASP A 74 -2.60 -8.82 6.31
N ILE A 75 -1.31 -8.97 6.61
CA ILE A 75 -0.81 -9.31 7.96
C ILE A 75 -1.18 -8.22 8.98
N LEU A 76 -0.92 -6.95 8.68
CA LEU A 76 -1.20 -5.84 9.60
C LEU A 76 -2.70 -5.64 9.81
N THR A 77 -3.51 -5.76 8.75
CA THR A 77 -4.97 -5.61 8.86
C THR A 77 -5.62 -6.75 9.63
N ALA A 78 -5.04 -7.96 9.60
CA ALA A 78 -5.44 -9.05 10.49
C ALA A 78 -5.19 -8.73 11.97
N GLY A 79 -4.15 -7.95 12.29
CA GLY A 79 -3.88 -7.47 13.65
C GLY A 79 -4.81 -6.35 14.13
N LEU A 80 -5.41 -5.58 13.22
CA LEU A 80 -6.24 -4.41 13.55
C LEU A 80 -7.67 -4.78 14.02
N LYS A 81 -8.21 -5.92 13.57
CA LYS A 81 -9.56 -6.39 13.95
C LYS A 81 -9.49 -7.78 14.58
N ARG A 82 -10.20 -7.95 15.69
CA ARG A 82 -10.32 -9.22 16.41
C ARG A 82 -11.13 -10.30 15.69
N GLU A 83 -11.80 -9.96 14.58
CA GLU A 83 -12.70 -10.88 13.89
C GLU A 83 -12.13 -11.28 12.51
N THR A 84 -11.74 -12.55 12.41
CA THR A 84 -11.28 -13.15 11.15
C THR A 84 -12.49 -13.68 10.40
N ARG A 85 -12.75 -13.14 9.21
CA ARG A 85 -13.83 -13.65 8.34
C ARG A 85 -13.33 -14.90 7.62
N MET A 86 -14.06 -15.99 7.77
CA MET A 86 -13.75 -17.28 7.13
C MET A 86 -14.91 -17.71 6.24
N ALA A 87 -14.59 -18.36 5.12
CA ALA A 87 -15.57 -18.91 4.20
C ALA A 87 -15.15 -20.32 3.77
N MET A 88 -16.13 -21.11 3.33
CA MET A 88 -15.86 -22.38 2.65
C MET A 88 -15.48 -22.08 1.19
N GLY A 89 -14.31 -22.56 0.78
CA GLY A 89 -13.85 -22.54 -0.60
C GLY A 89 -14.66 -23.51 -1.45
N ILE A 90 -14.62 -23.30 -2.76
CA ILE A 90 -15.39 -24.11 -3.73
C ILE A 90 -14.94 -25.58 -3.69
N ASP A 91 -13.66 -25.82 -3.40
CA ASP A 91 -13.07 -27.17 -3.28
C ASP A 91 -13.22 -27.77 -1.86
N GLY A 92 -14.00 -27.13 -0.98
CA GLY A 92 -14.24 -27.60 0.40
C GLY A 92 -13.19 -27.21 1.43
N GLY A 93 -12.09 -26.54 1.03
CA GLY A 93 -11.11 -25.96 1.95
C GLY A 93 -11.63 -24.71 2.68
N MET A 94 -11.01 -24.33 3.80
CA MET A 94 -11.29 -23.03 4.45
C MET A 94 -10.48 -21.91 3.81
N VAL A 95 -11.11 -20.76 3.58
CA VAL A 95 -10.46 -19.55 3.05
C VAL A 95 -10.63 -18.42 4.05
N ILE A 96 -9.53 -17.75 4.40
CA ILE A 96 -9.56 -16.52 5.19
C ILE A 96 -9.80 -15.35 4.24
N LEU A 97 -10.82 -14.55 4.53
CA LEU A 97 -11.15 -13.35 3.77
C LEU A 97 -10.47 -12.14 4.39
N GLY A 98 -9.42 -11.66 3.73
CA GLY A 98 -8.70 -10.45 4.11
C GLY A 98 -9.58 -9.19 4.12
N GLN A 99 -9.16 -8.18 4.88
CA GLN A 99 -9.89 -6.92 4.97
C GLN A 99 -9.66 -6.08 3.71
N ARG A 100 -10.74 -5.56 3.11
CA ARG A 100 -10.63 -4.62 1.98
C ARG A 100 -10.33 -3.22 2.50
N THR A 101 -9.06 -2.84 2.52
CA THR A 101 -8.63 -1.47 2.88
C THR A 101 -9.25 -0.40 1.99
N SER A 102 -9.63 -0.74 0.75
CA SER A 102 -10.38 0.15 -0.15
C SER A 102 -11.78 0.54 0.34
N LYS A 103 -12.32 -0.17 1.34
CA LYS A 103 -13.60 0.15 2.00
C LYS A 103 -13.42 0.76 3.39
N MET A 104 -12.17 0.94 3.85
CA MET A 104 -11.92 1.55 5.16
C MET A 104 -12.25 3.05 5.13
N THR A 105 -12.73 3.55 6.26
CA THR A 105 -12.84 5.00 6.46
C THR A 105 -11.45 5.62 6.62
N VAL A 106 -11.34 6.95 6.43
CA VAL A 106 -10.11 7.72 6.66
C VAL A 106 -9.51 7.43 8.04
N ARG A 107 -10.36 7.33 9.07
CA ARG A 107 -9.93 7.01 10.43
C ARG A 107 -9.31 5.62 10.54
N GLN A 108 -9.97 4.60 9.99
CA GLN A 108 -9.47 3.22 10.01
C GLN A 108 -8.14 3.09 9.23
N LEU A 109 -7.99 3.85 8.15
CA LEU A 109 -6.75 3.88 7.39
C LEU A 109 -5.62 4.54 8.18
N SER A 110 -5.90 5.64 8.89
CA SER A 110 -4.93 6.26 9.81
C SER A 110 -4.50 5.30 10.92
N GLU A 111 -5.44 4.57 11.54
CA GLU A 111 -5.17 3.56 12.57
C GLU A 111 -4.26 2.44 12.02
N LEU A 112 -4.48 2.02 10.76
CA LEU A 112 -3.62 1.04 10.09
C LEU A 112 -2.18 1.57 9.87
N VAL A 113 -2.05 2.83 9.44
CA VAL A 113 -0.73 3.46 9.23
C VAL A 113 0.02 3.59 10.57
N GLU A 114 -0.67 3.97 11.64
CA GLU A 114 -0.10 4.06 12.98
C GLU A 114 0.38 2.69 13.48
N LEU A 115 -0.43 1.64 13.30
CA LEU A 115 -0.05 0.26 13.60
C LEU A 115 1.21 -0.15 12.81
N ALA A 116 1.25 0.17 11.51
CA ALA A 116 2.38 -0.15 10.64
C ALA A 116 3.67 0.55 11.10
N HIS A 117 3.59 1.81 11.50
CA HIS A 117 4.74 2.54 12.06
C HIS A 117 5.20 1.97 13.39
N ALA A 118 4.28 1.63 14.29
CA ALA A 118 4.62 1.01 15.57
C ALA A 118 5.34 -0.33 15.35
N PHE A 119 4.81 -1.18 14.48
CA PHE A 119 5.42 -2.45 14.11
C PHE A 119 6.80 -2.25 13.47
N GLY A 120 6.92 -1.38 12.47
CA GLY A 120 8.19 -1.13 11.79
C GLY A 120 9.25 -0.54 12.74
N SER A 121 8.86 0.32 13.67
CA SER A 121 9.76 0.90 14.67
C SER A 121 10.32 -0.16 15.62
N GLN A 122 9.49 -1.11 16.06
CA GLN A 122 9.95 -2.26 16.86
C GLN A 122 10.92 -3.17 16.10
N LYS A 123 10.82 -3.20 14.77
CA LYS A 123 11.68 -3.97 13.88
C LYS A 123 12.90 -3.19 13.37
N GLY A 124 13.05 -1.92 13.75
CA GLY A 124 14.17 -1.07 13.31
C GLY A 124 14.12 -0.66 11.84
N VAL A 125 12.92 -0.59 11.24
CA VAL A 125 12.72 -0.17 9.85
C VAL A 125 13.17 1.28 9.65
N GLN A 126 13.97 1.51 8.60
CA GLN A 126 14.34 2.84 8.14
C GLN A 126 13.28 3.37 7.17
N TRP A 127 12.71 4.53 7.48
CA TRP A 127 11.59 5.10 6.73
C TRP A 127 12.06 6.01 5.60
N SER A 128 11.47 5.83 4.41
CA SER A 128 11.59 6.79 3.32
C SER A 128 10.89 8.13 3.66
N PRO A 129 11.22 9.24 2.97
CA PRO A 129 10.59 10.55 3.22
C PRO A 129 9.06 10.49 3.18
N THR A 130 8.49 9.87 2.15
CA THR A 130 7.04 9.68 2.00
C THR A 130 6.44 8.92 3.16
N SER A 131 7.12 7.88 3.68
CA SER A 131 6.70 7.14 4.87
C SER A 131 6.68 7.98 6.14
N LEU A 132 7.48 9.05 6.22
CA LEU A 132 7.46 10.00 7.33
C LEU A 132 6.38 11.10 7.16
N GLY A 133 5.54 11.00 6.13
CA GLY A 133 4.58 12.04 5.76
C GLY A 133 5.24 13.30 5.19
N ARG A 134 6.53 13.24 4.84
CA ARG A 134 7.25 14.29 4.13
C ARG A 134 7.14 13.95 2.65
N ASP A 135 6.61 14.88 1.84
CA ASP A 135 6.27 14.68 0.42
C ASP A 135 4.91 14.00 0.10
N ALA A 136 4.08 13.68 1.11
CA ALA A 136 2.74 13.08 0.93
C ALA A 136 1.65 14.06 0.41
#